data_AF-A0A0G1TGY3-F1
#
_entry.id   AF-A0A0G1TGY3-F1
#
_cell.length_a   1.000
_cell.length_b   1.000
_cell.length_c   1.000
_cell.angle_alpha   90.00
_cell.angle_beta   90.00
_cell.angle_gamma   90.00
#
_symmetry.space_group_name_H-M   'P 1'
#
loop_
_entity.id
_entity.type
_entity.pdbx_description
1 polymer ?
#
loop_
_entity_poly.entity_id
_entity_poly.type
_entity_poly.pdbx_seq_one_letter_code
_entity_poly.pdbx_strand_id
1 'polypeptide(L)'
;MPAYNPKLIEQKWQRLWEKSGLYTTDIANATKPFYNLMMFPYPSGEGLHVGHAYAFSGADVYGRFQKMLGNEVFEPMGFDAFGIHSENYAIKVGKHPAELIEHTTAHYEEQLRKLGNMYDWSHKLSTTDPNYYKWTQWLFLQLYKHGLAERKEADVNWCPSCKTVLADEQVITGRCERCDTETTRKKLKQWFLKITKYQERLLANLDHIDWSEKVKAAQRNWIGKSEGATIHFAVNMPSAGNAEAQKPTTISVFTTRPDTLFGATYLVLAPEHPLAQQIAHSSKSFFSAAAANTFFKSTSYGSLLPIILPVGWARMSSCLLSRSSQPMTRSSTLANSTACQRAKRRKKSSLGLNRTTTALQLPPTVCVTGSFPANDTGVRPSL
;
A
#
# COMPACT_ATOMS: atom_id res chain seq x y z
N MET A 1 -4.57 -41.08 41.73
CA MET A 1 -4.65 -39.60 41.76
C MET A 1 -5.93 -39.18 41.03
N PRO A 2 -6.65 -38.14 41.47
CA PRO A 2 -7.77 -37.62 40.71
C PRO A 2 -7.32 -37.13 39.33
N ALA A 3 -8.18 -37.27 38.32
CA ALA A 3 -7.90 -36.82 36.96
C ALA A 3 -7.87 -35.29 36.86
N TYR A 4 -7.08 -34.75 35.93
CA TYR A 4 -7.05 -33.32 35.63
C TYR A 4 -8.44 -32.85 35.16
N ASN A 5 -8.96 -31.78 35.78
CA ASN A 5 -10.25 -31.18 35.42
C ASN A 5 -10.08 -29.65 35.20
N PRO A 6 -10.00 -29.18 33.95
CA PRO A 6 -9.76 -27.77 33.64
C PRO A 6 -10.87 -26.85 34.18
N LYS A 7 -12.13 -27.30 34.15
CA LYS A 7 -13.29 -26.49 34.57
C LYS A 7 -13.19 -26.03 36.02
N LEU A 8 -12.57 -26.83 36.89
CA LEU A 8 -12.37 -26.49 38.30
C LEU A 8 -11.13 -25.60 38.52
N ILE A 9 -10.09 -25.79 37.71
CA ILE A 9 -8.77 -25.18 37.89
C ILE A 9 -8.70 -23.79 37.25
N GLU A 10 -9.17 -23.65 36.00
CA GLU A 10 -9.10 -22.40 35.23
C GLU A 10 -9.86 -21.27 35.92
N GLN A 11 -11.13 -21.51 36.27
CA GLN A 11 -11.98 -20.52 36.94
C GLN A 11 -11.46 -20.13 38.33
N LYS A 12 -10.76 -21.04 39.02
CA LYS A 12 -10.13 -20.73 40.32
C LYS A 12 -9.02 -19.70 40.11
N TRP A 13 -8.10 -19.95 39.18
CA TRP A 13 -6.95 -19.07 38.97
C TRP A 13 -7.31 -17.73 38.34
N GLN A 14 -8.20 -17.72 37.34
CA GLN A 14 -8.71 -16.49 36.74
C GLN A 14 -9.30 -15.54 37.79
N ARG A 15 -10.14 -16.06 38.70
CA ARG A 15 -10.71 -15.26 39.81
C ARG A 15 -9.65 -14.75 40.78
N LEU A 16 -8.63 -15.54 41.08
CA LEU A 16 -7.55 -15.12 41.98
C LEU A 16 -6.71 -14.00 41.37
N TRP A 17 -6.37 -14.09 40.08
CA TRP A 17 -5.60 -13.07 39.38
C TRP A 17 -6.36 -11.74 39.24
N GLU A 18 -7.67 -11.81 38.93
CA GLU A 18 -8.52 -10.61 38.87
C GLU A 18 -8.63 -9.97 40.26
N LYS A 19 -8.91 -10.76 41.30
CA LYS A 19 -9.08 -10.26 42.67
C LYS A 19 -7.80 -9.61 43.22
N SER A 20 -6.63 -10.15 42.88
CA SER A 20 -5.36 -9.58 43.34
C SER A 20 -4.89 -8.39 42.51
N GLY A 21 -5.55 -8.09 41.36
CA GLY A 21 -5.06 -7.08 40.42
C GLY A 21 -3.69 -7.40 39.83
N LEU A 22 -3.30 -8.69 39.78
CA LEU A 22 -1.95 -9.12 39.40
C LEU A 22 -1.51 -8.61 38.02
N TYR A 23 -2.48 -8.39 37.13
CA TYR A 23 -2.29 -7.97 35.75
C TYR A 23 -2.68 -6.52 35.49
N THR A 24 -2.99 -5.74 36.54
CA THR A 24 -3.09 -4.30 36.44
C THR A 24 -1.70 -3.70 36.62
N THR A 25 -1.27 -2.89 35.66
CA THR A 25 0.10 -2.34 35.63
C THR A 25 0.08 -0.85 35.91
N ASP A 26 0.93 -0.39 36.84
CA ASP A 26 1.18 1.03 37.04
C ASP A 26 2.12 1.56 35.94
N ILE A 27 1.52 1.98 34.83
CA ILE A 27 2.25 2.45 33.65
C ILE A 27 3.06 3.73 33.96
N ALA A 28 2.61 4.56 34.91
CA ALA A 28 3.24 5.84 35.21
C ALA A 28 4.54 5.69 36.00
N ASN A 29 4.62 4.68 36.88
CA ASN A 29 5.72 4.50 37.82
C ASN A 29 6.58 3.25 37.55
N ALA A 30 6.38 2.55 36.44
CA ALA A 30 7.12 1.35 36.10
C ALA A 30 8.65 1.62 35.98
N THR A 31 9.43 0.90 36.77
CA THR A 31 10.90 0.94 36.78
C THR A 31 11.53 0.06 35.70
N LYS A 32 10.83 -1.01 35.29
CA LYS A 32 11.23 -1.89 34.18
C LYS A 32 10.07 -2.12 33.20
N PRO A 33 9.61 -1.07 32.49
CA PRO A 33 8.42 -1.15 31.67
C PRO A 33 8.63 -2.12 30.50
N PHE A 34 7.63 -2.95 30.24
CA PHE A 34 7.58 -3.78 29.04
C PHE A 34 6.19 -3.73 28.41
N TYR A 35 6.08 -3.18 27.21
CA TYR A 35 4.81 -3.10 26.51
C TYR A 35 4.64 -4.33 25.60
N ASN A 36 3.81 -5.27 26.02
CA ASN A 36 3.43 -6.43 25.22
C ASN A 36 2.12 -6.12 24.47
N LEU A 37 2.19 -5.97 23.15
CA LEU A 37 1.02 -5.57 22.35
C LEU A 37 0.70 -6.61 21.29
N MET A 38 -0.53 -7.10 21.31
CA MET A 38 -1.11 -7.89 20.23
C MET A 38 -2.16 -7.06 19.49
N MET A 39 -2.27 -7.27 18.17
CA MET A 39 -3.32 -6.62 17.38
C MET A 39 -4.69 -7.04 17.93
N PHE A 40 -5.44 -6.07 18.44
CA PHE A 40 -6.77 -6.27 19.00
C PHE A 40 -7.80 -6.77 17.94
N PRO A 41 -8.82 -7.54 18.35
CA PRO A 41 -9.75 -8.17 17.41
C PRO A 41 -10.78 -7.18 16.84
N TYR A 42 -11.25 -7.51 15.63
CA TYR A 42 -12.49 -6.97 15.09
C TYR A 42 -13.67 -7.78 15.64
N PRO A 43 -14.64 -7.19 16.37
CA PRO A 43 -15.85 -7.85 16.85
C PRO A 43 -16.88 -8.04 15.71
N SER A 44 -16.43 -8.64 14.62
CA SER A 44 -17.07 -8.73 13.31
C SER A 44 -17.66 -10.11 12.99
N GLY A 45 -17.76 -10.96 14.01
CA GLY A 45 -18.37 -12.28 13.92
C GLY A 45 -19.16 -12.61 15.19
N GLU A 46 -19.64 -13.85 15.26
CA GLU A 46 -20.36 -14.34 16.44
C GLU A 46 -19.47 -14.43 17.68
N GLY A 47 -18.16 -14.64 17.51
CA GLY A 47 -17.18 -14.76 18.58
C GLY A 47 -15.76 -14.97 18.06
N LEU A 48 -14.81 -15.22 18.97
CA LEU A 48 -13.45 -15.59 18.67
C LEU A 48 -13.38 -16.93 17.90
N HIS A 49 -12.70 -16.95 16.76
CA HIS A 49 -12.23 -18.18 16.13
C HIS A 49 -10.86 -18.66 16.67
N VAL A 50 -10.48 -19.91 16.36
CA VAL A 50 -9.21 -20.54 16.81
C VAL A 50 -7.96 -19.74 16.46
N GLY A 51 -7.96 -19.01 15.33
CA GLY A 51 -6.85 -18.11 14.98
C GLY A 51 -6.58 -17.01 16.02
N HIS A 52 -7.62 -16.48 16.67
CA HIS A 52 -7.46 -15.52 17.76
C HIS A 52 -6.80 -16.20 18.96
N ALA A 53 -7.32 -17.35 19.40
CA ALA A 53 -6.76 -18.09 20.52
C ALA A 53 -5.27 -18.41 20.30
N TYR A 54 -4.91 -18.87 19.09
CA TYR A 54 -3.52 -19.13 18.73
C TYR A 54 -2.63 -17.88 18.87
N ALA A 55 -3.01 -16.77 18.24
CA ALA A 55 -2.18 -15.57 18.23
C ALA A 55 -2.11 -14.90 19.61
N PHE A 56 -3.24 -14.83 20.30
CA PHE A 56 -3.40 -14.17 21.59
C PHE A 56 -2.70 -14.94 22.71
N SER A 57 -2.84 -16.27 22.75
CA SER A 57 -2.09 -17.09 23.70
C SER A 57 -0.58 -17.07 23.41
N GLY A 58 -0.18 -16.97 22.13
CA GLY A 58 1.24 -16.81 21.77
C GLY A 58 1.85 -15.52 22.35
N ALA A 59 1.12 -14.39 22.23
CA ALA A 59 1.53 -13.12 22.82
C ALA A 59 1.57 -13.18 24.36
N ASP A 60 0.54 -13.78 24.98
CA ASP A 60 0.42 -13.94 26.43
C ASP A 60 1.57 -14.78 27.03
N VAL A 61 1.96 -15.88 26.36
CA VAL A 61 3.09 -16.71 26.80
C VAL A 61 4.38 -15.89 26.90
N TYR A 62 4.66 -15.06 25.90
CA TYR A 62 5.85 -14.21 25.90
C TYR A 62 5.76 -13.11 26.96
N GLY A 63 4.61 -12.47 27.10
CA GLY A 63 4.40 -11.47 28.14
C GLY A 63 4.56 -12.05 29.55
N ARG A 64 4.01 -13.23 29.83
CA ARG A 64 4.17 -13.93 31.11
C ARG A 64 5.64 -14.25 31.37
N PHE A 65 6.36 -14.73 30.36
CA PHE A 65 7.80 -14.94 30.44
C PHE A 65 8.55 -13.65 30.82
N GLN A 66 8.22 -12.53 30.18
CA GLN A 66 8.82 -11.22 30.51
C GLN A 66 8.49 -10.78 31.94
N LYS A 67 7.26 -11.00 32.41
CA LYS A 67 6.87 -10.71 33.80
C LYS A 67 7.68 -11.57 34.79
N MET A 68 7.93 -12.84 34.47
CA MET A 68 8.76 -13.74 35.29
C MET A 68 10.25 -13.35 35.30
N LEU A 69 10.74 -12.65 34.27
CA LEU A 69 12.08 -12.03 34.27
C LEU A 69 12.15 -10.74 35.11
N GLY A 70 11.04 -10.34 35.73
CA GLY A 70 10.95 -9.15 36.59
C GLY A 70 10.64 -7.87 35.84
N ASN A 71 10.16 -7.94 34.59
CA ASN A 71 9.66 -6.77 33.87
C ASN A 71 8.22 -6.43 34.32
N GLU A 72 7.92 -5.15 34.33
CA GLU A 72 6.59 -4.60 34.60
C GLU A 72 5.81 -4.57 33.29
N VAL A 73 5.17 -5.70 32.98
CA VAL A 73 4.51 -5.91 31.70
C VAL A 73 3.15 -5.21 31.67
N PHE A 74 2.96 -4.33 30.69
CA PHE A 74 1.67 -3.80 30.29
C PHE A 74 1.19 -4.57 29.05
N GLU A 75 0.10 -5.33 29.18
CA GLU A 75 -0.55 -6.04 28.09
C GLU A 75 -2.02 -5.61 27.97
N PRO A 76 -2.32 -4.56 27.19
CA PRO A 76 -3.69 -4.10 27.03
C PRO A 76 -4.48 -4.96 26.06
N MET A 77 -5.79 -4.82 26.13
CA MET A 77 -6.71 -5.35 25.12
C MET A 77 -7.80 -4.33 24.82
N GLY A 78 -8.36 -4.40 23.62
CA GLY A 78 -9.49 -3.56 23.21
C GLY A 78 -10.20 -4.18 22.03
N PHE A 79 -11.00 -3.37 21.34
CA PHE A 79 -11.79 -3.82 20.20
C PHE A 79 -11.71 -2.82 19.06
N ASP A 80 -11.33 -3.30 17.89
CA ASP A 80 -11.44 -2.52 16.65
C ASP A 80 -12.86 -2.64 16.10
N ALA A 81 -13.78 -1.94 16.75
CA ALA A 81 -15.21 -2.12 16.56
C ALA A 81 -15.79 -1.33 15.39
N PHE A 82 -15.09 -0.30 14.90
CA PHE A 82 -15.53 0.48 13.74
C PHE A 82 -15.22 -0.19 12.40
N GLY A 83 -15.77 0.39 11.34
CA GLY A 83 -15.44 0.01 9.99
C GLY A 83 -16.28 -1.13 9.46
N ILE A 84 -15.91 -1.54 8.26
CA ILE A 84 -16.81 -2.29 7.39
C ILE A 84 -16.97 -3.76 7.79
N HIS A 85 -16.04 -4.33 8.55
CA HIS A 85 -16.16 -5.72 8.99
C HIS A 85 -17.35 -5.87 9.95
N SER A 86 -17.45 -4.97 10.94
CA SER A 86 -18.60 -4.90 11.86
C SER A 86 -19.89 -4.53 11.13
N GLU A 87 -19.84 -3.59 10.19
CA GLU A 87 -21.01 -3.16 9.41
C GLU A 87 -21.54 -4.28 8.49
N ASN A 88 -20.67 -4.99 7.77
CA ASN A 88 -21.06 -6.10 6.92
C ASN A 88 -21.68 -7.25 7.72
N TYR A 89 -21.15 -7.53 8.91
CA TYR A 89 -21.74 -8.53 9.80
C TYR A 89 -23.13 -8.09 10.26
N ALA A 90 -23.29 -6.81 10.63
CA ALA A 90 -24.59 -6.24 10.98
C ALA A 90 -25.62 -6.35 9.86
N ILE A 91 -25.22 -6.05 8.62
CA ILE A 91 -26.07 -6.24 7.42
C ILE A 91 -26.46 -7.71 7.26
N LYS A 92 -25.50 -8.64 7.39
CA LYS A 92 -25.74 -10.08 7.23
C LYS A 92 -26.75 -10.62 8.23
N VAL A 93 -26.72 -10.17 9.47
CA VAL A 93 -27.63 -10.64 10.53
C VAL A 93 -28.89 -9.78 10.67
N GLY A 94 -29.04 -8.73 9.85
CA GLY A 94 -30.21 -7.85 9.84
C GLY A 94 -30.37 -7.03 11.12
N LYS A 95 -29.27 -6.60 11.76
CA LYS A 95 -29.30 -5.80 12.99
C LYS A 95 -28.62 -4.44 12.79
N HIS A 96 -29.00 -3.47 13.62
CA HIS A 96 -28.32 -2.18 13.61
C HIS A 96 -26.88 -2.34 14.15
N PRO A 97 -25.85 -1.73 13.51
CA PRO A 97 -24.47 -1.92 13.92
C PRO A 97 -24.20 -1.58 15.39
N ALA A 98 -24.80 -0.50 15.90
CA ALA A 98 -24.60 -0.09 17.30
C ALA A 98 -25.07 -1.15 18.31
N GLU A 99 -26.23 -1.76 18.08
CA GLU A 99 -26.75 -2.83 18.95
C GLU A 99 -25.91 -4.10 18.85
N LEU A 100 -25.46 -4.43 17.64
CA LEU A 100 -24.67 -5.63 17.41
C LEU A 100 -23.28 -5.52 18.02
N ILE A 101 -22.63 -4.36 17.88
CA ILE A 101 -21.27 -4.11 18.39
C ILE A 101 -21.22 -4.26 19.91
N GLU A 102 -22.24 -3.77 20.63
CA GLU A 102 -22.31 -3.92 22.09
C GLU A 102 -22.34 -5.41 22.48
N HIS A 103 -23.21 -6.17 21.83
CA HIS A 103 -23.35 -7.61 22.07
C HIS A 103 -22.08 -8.39 21.70
N THR A 104 -21.54 -8.18 20.49
CA THR A 104 -20.35 -8.93 20.02
C THR A 104 -19.12 -8.57 20.83
N THR A 105 -18.95 -7.31 21.21
CA THR A 105 -17.84 -6.88 22.07
C THR A 105 -17.89 -7.56 23.43
N ALA A 106 -19.07 -7.60 24.06
CA ALA A 106 -19.26 -8.28 25.34
C ALA A 106 -18.96 -9.78 25.25
N HIS A 107 -19.41 -10.44 24.18
CA HIS A 107 -19.14 -11.85 23.96
C HIS A 107 -17.66 -12.14 23.69
N TYR A 108 -16.98 -11.30 22.90
CA TYR A 108 -15.54 -11.42 22.68
C TYR A 108 -14.77 -11.23 23.99
N GLU A 109 -15.13 -10.24 24.82
CA GLU A 109 -14.52 -10.05 26.14
C GLU A 109 -14.70 -11.29 27.03
N GLU A 110 -15.90 -11.85 27.07
CA GLU A 110 -16.18 -13.08 27.82
C GLU A 110 -15.25 -14.23 27.38
N GLN A 111 -15.11 -14.44 26.07
CA GLN A 111 -14.26 -15.48 25.52
C GLN A 111 -12.77 -15.21 25.77
N LEU A 112 -12.31 -13.96 25.63
CA LEU A 112 -10.94 -13.57 25.93
C LEU A 112 -10.60 -13.79 27.41
N ARG A 113 -11.51 -13.45 28.32
CA ARG A 113 -11.35 -13.73 29.76
C ARG A 113 -11.27 -15.23 30.04
N LYS A 114 -12.03 -16.05 29.32
CA LYS A 114 -11.97 -17.53 29.43
C LYS A 114 -10.63 -18.11 28.96
N LEU A 115 -9.94 -17.47 28.01
CA LEU A 115 -8.58 -17.89 27.62
C LEU A 115 -7.58 -17.72 28.79
N GLY A 116 -7.86 -16.84 29.74
CA GLY A 116 -7.02 -16.63 30.92
C GLY A 116 -5.73 -15.86 30.64
N ASN A 117 -5.66 -15.11 29.53
CA ASN A 117 -4.53 -14.24 29.22
C ASN A 117 -4.42 -13.09 30.23
N MET A 118 -3.23 -12.53 30.39
CA MET A 118 -2.88 -11.55 31.42
C MET A 118 -3.21 -10.10 31.04
N TYR A 119 -4.36 -9.89 30.38
CA TYR A 119 -4.76 -8.56 29.95
C TYR A 119 -5.02 -7.61 31.11
N ASP A 120 -4.53 -6.38 30.98
CA ASP A 120 -4.92 -5.27 31.84
C ASP A 120 -6.26 -4.68 31.36
N TRP A 121 -7.35 -5.26 31.87
CA TRP A 121 -8.70 -4.82 31.54
C TRP A 121 -9.05 -3.40 32.03
N SER A 122 -8.26 -2.81 32.93
CA SER A 122 -8.47 -1.42 33.36
C SER A 122 -8.19 -0.40 32.24
N HIS A 123 -7.42 -0.80 31.22
CA HIS A 123 -7.09 -0.02 30.04
C HIS A 123 -7.86 -0.46 28.78
N LYS A 124 -8.98 -1.16 28.97
CA LYS A 124 -9.84 -1.60 27.86
C LYS A 124 -10.39 -0.42 27.08
N LEU A 125 -10.34 -0.53 25.75
CA LEU A 125 -10.93 0.47 24.84
C LEU A 125 -11.77 -0.18 23.74
N SER A 126 -12.65 0.61 23.16
CA SER A 126 -13.34 0.31 21.90
C SER A 126 -13.21 1.50 20.96
N THR A 127 -12.92 1.24 19.68
CA THR A 127 -12.78 2.32 18.69
C THR A 127 -14.08 3.05 18.40
N THR A 128 -15.24 2.47 18.77
CA THR A 128 -16.57 3.08 18.63
C THR A 128 -16.98 3.98 19.80
N ASP A 129 -16.22 4.01 20.90
CA ASP A 129 -16.50 4.90 22.03
C ASP A 129 -16.21 6.36 21.63
N PRO A 130 -17.14 7.31 21.84
CA PRO A 130 -16.90 8.74 21.66
C PRO A 130 -15.67 9.27 22.41
N ASN A 131 -15.33 8.68 23.55
CA ASN A 131 -14.12 9.01 24.30
C ASN A 131 -12.83 8.58 23.60
N TYR A 132 -12.90 7.63 22.67
CA TYR A 132 -11.81 7.23 21.80
C TYR A 132 -11.79 8.06 20.51
N TYR A 133 -12.86 8.01 19.70
CA TYR A 133 -12.81 8.60 18.35
C TYR A 133 -12.81 10.13 18.34
N LYS A 134 -13.13 10.81 19.46
CA LYS A 134 -12.89 12.26 19.57
C LYS A 134 -11.42 12.63 19.31
N TRP A 135 -10.48 11.75 19.68
CA TRP A 135 -9.06 11.94 19.45
C TRP A 135 -8.66 11.70 18.00
N THR A 136 -9.32 10.79 17.28
CA THR A 136 -9.08 10.58 15.85
C THR A 136 -9.61 11.76 15.03
N GLN A 137 -10.77 12.31 15.40
CA GLN A 137 -11.30 13.56 14.86
C GLN A 137 -10.33 14.73 15.12
N TRP A 138 -9.84 14.87 16.36
CA TRP A 138 -8.88 15.90 16.71
C TRP A 138 -7.56 15.76 15.91
N LEU A 139 -7.02 14.55 15.79
CA LEU A 139 -5.80 14.28 15.02
C LEU A 139 -5.98 14.63 13.54
N PHE A 140 -7.11 14.26 12.95
CA PHE A 140 -7.45 14.63 11.58
C PHE A 140 -7.45 16.15 11.39
N LEU A 141 -8.03 16.90 12.33
CA LEU A 141 -8.01 18.36 12.28
C LEU A 141 -6.59 18.93 12.35
N GLN A 142 -5.69 18.33 13.15
CA GLN A 142 -4.28 18.74 13.17
C GLN A 142 -3.60 18.45 11.82
N LEU A 143 -3.78 17.25 11.28
CA LEU A 143 -3.23 16.89 9.96
C LEU A 143 -3.74 17.83 8.87
N TYR A 144 -5.03 18.20 8.91
CA TYR A 144 -5.62 19.14 7.97
C TYR A 144 -5.01 20.55 8.09
N LYS A 145 -4.91 21.09 9.32
CA LYS A 145 -4.29 22.40 9.59
C LYS A 145 -2.84 22.48 9.12
N HIS A 146 -2.11 21.37 9.18
CA HIS A 146 -0.72 21.28 8.73
C HIS A 146 -0.58 20.87 7.24
N GLY A 147 -1.67 20.83 6.47
CA GLY A 147 -1.64 20.50 5.05
C GLY A 147 -1.17 19.07 4.77
N LEU A 148 -1.39 18.16 5.73
CA LEU A 148 -1.14 16.72 5.65
C LEU A 148 -2.41 15.90 5.38
N ALA A 149 -3.59 16.46 5.59
CA ALA A 149 -4.85 15.96 5.05
C ALA A 149 -5.36 16.90 3.96
N GLU A 150 -5.81 16.36 2.83
CA GLU A 150 -6.39 17.16 1.74
C GLU A 150 -7.63 16.49 1.17
N ARG A 151 -8.52 17.29 0.58
CA ARG A 151 -9.67 16.79 -0.17
C ARG A 151 -9.48 17.10 -1.65
N LYS A 152 -9.41 16.06 -2.48
CA LYS A 152 -9.26 16.20 -3.94
C LYS A 152 -10.14 15.19 -4.68
N GLU A 153 -10.43 15.49 -5.94
CA GLU A 153 -10.98 14.49 -6.84
C GLU A 153 -9.86 13.56 -7.29
N ALA A 154 -10.11 12.27 -7.19
CA ALA A 154 -9.21 11.24 -7.66
C ALA A 154 -10.03 10.06 -8.19
N ASP A 155 -9.41 9.30 -9.10
CA ASP A 155 -9.90 7.97 -9.44
C ASP A 155 -9.59 7.06 -8.27
N VAL A 156 -10.65 6.60 -7.60
CA VAL A 156 -10.54 5.74 -6.43
C VAL A 156 -11.02 4.34 -6.75
N ASN A 157 -10.48 3.36 -6.03
CA ASN A 157 -10.96 1.99 -6.11
C ASN A 157 -12.35 1.93 -5.46
N TRP A 158 -13.32 1.38 -6.17
CA TRP A 158 -14.69 1.24 -5.73
C TRP A 158 -15.11 -0.22 -5.75
N CYS A 159 -15.57 -0.72 -4.61
CA CYS A 159 -16.17 -2.04 -4.53
C CYS A 159 -17.69 -1.92 -4.73
N PRO A 160 -18.27 -2.52 -5.79
CA PRO A 160 -19.72 -2.43 -6.03
C PRO A 160 -20.55 -3.21 -5.01
N SER A 161 -19.99 -4.29 -4.46
CA SER A 161 -20.64 -5.11 -3.43
C SER A 161 -20.67 -4.40 -2.08
N CYS A 162 -19.51 -3.94 -1.60
CA CYS A 162 -19.39 -3.18 -0.34
C CYS A 162 -19.93 -1.74 -0.43
N LYS A 163 -20.22 -1.24 -1.64
CA LYS A 163 -20.68 0.14 -1.91
C LYS A 163 -19.82 1.21 -1.22
N THR A 164 -18.49 1.03 -1.26
CA THR A 164 -17.56 1.96 -0.64
C THR A 164 -16.25 2.08 -1.43
N VAL A 165 -15.51 3.13 -1.11
CA VAL A 165 -14.15 3.36 -1.61
C VAL A 165 -13.17 2.46 -0.86
N LEU A 166 -12.16 1.96 -1.57
CA LEU A 166 -11.06 1.17 -1.05
C LEU A 166 -9.75 1.95 -1.18
N ALA A 167 -8.91 1.89 -0.14
CA ALA A 167 -7.50 2.28 -0.29
C ALA A 167 -6.77 1.30 -1.24
N ASP A 168 -5.62 1.69 -1.78
CA ASP A 168 -4.85 0.82 -2.67
C ASP A 168 -4.40 -0.47 -1.94
N GLU A 169 -4.11 -0.36 -0.64
CA GLU A 169 -3.78 -1.50 0.25
C GLU A 169 -4.91 -2.53 0.35
N GLN A 170 -6.17 -2.12 0.12
CA GLN A 170 -7.36 -2.98 0.25
C GLN A 170 -7.77 -3.64 -1.07
N VAL A 171 -6.96 -3.48 -2.13
CA VAL A 171 -7.16 -4.07 -3.45
C VAL A 171 -6.08 -5.12 -3.71
N ILE A 172 -6.48 -6.39 -3.66
CA ILE A 172 -5.59 -7.54 -3.88
C ILE A 172 -5.86 -8.07 -5.28
N THR A 173 -4.91 -7.91 -6.20
CA THR A 173 -5.02 -8.37 -7.60
C THR A 173 -6.29 -7.85 -8.29
N GLY A 174 -6.60 -6.57 -8.09
CA GLY A 174 -7.79 -5.91 -8.67
C GLY A 174 -9.12 -6.25 -7.99
N ARG A 175 -9.12 -7.05 -6.92
CA ARG A 175 -10.31 -7.47 -6.18
C ARG A 175 -10.31 -6.90 -4.77
N CYS A 176 -11.51 -6.73 -4.22
CA CYS A 176 -11.68 -6.26 -2.85
C CYS A 176 -11.15 -7.30 -1.85
N GLU A 177 -10.27 -6.92 -0.92
CA GLU A 177 -9.68 -7.80 0.10
C GLU A 177 -10.71 -8.58 0.95
N ARG A 178 -11.97 -8.09 0.99
CA ARG A 178 -13.01 -8.58 1.91
C ARG A 178 -14.01 -9.52 1.25
N CYS A 179 -14.47 -9.19 0.05
CA CYS A 179 -15.57 -9.88 -0.62
C CYS A 179 -15.18 -10.45 -1.98
N ASP A 180 -13.91 -10.32 -2.37
CA ASP A 180 -13.32 -10.81 -3.62
C ASP A 180 -14.00 -10.30 -4.91
N THR A 181 -14.89 -9.32 -4.78
CA THR A 181 -15.56 -8.67 -5.92
C THR A 181 -14.56 -7.81 -6.67
N GLU A 182 -14.61 -7.86 -8.01
CA GLU A 182 -13.79 -7.02 -8.88
C GLU A 182 -14.01 -5.53 -8.60
N THR A 183 -12.91 -4.81 -8.44
CA THR A 183 -12.95 -3.37 -8.14
C THR A 183 -13.06 -2.57 -9.43
N THR A 184 -13.81 -1.48 -9.37
CA THR A 184 -13.97 -0.53 -10.47
C THR A 184 -13.33 0.80 -10.10
N ARG A 185 -12.94 1.61 -11.09
CA ARG A 185 -12.48 2.98 -10.83
C ARG A 185 -13.66 3.93 -10.89
N LYS A 186 -13.80 4.79 -9.88
CA LYS A 186 -14.76 5.90 -9.88
C LYS A 186 -14.06 7.21 -9.53
N LYS A 187 -14.44 8.28 -10.23
CA LYS A 187 -13.96 9.61 -9.91
C LYS A 187 -14.80 10.20 -8.78
N LEU A 188 -14.20 10.33 -7.60
CA LEU A 188 -14.89 10.83 -6.41
C LEU A 188 -14.02 11.84 -5.66
N LYS A 189 -14.68 12.80 -5.01
CA LYS A 189 -14.03 13.73 -4.11
C LYS A 189 -13.83 13.06 -2.75
N GLN A 190 -12.58 12.76 -2.40
CA GLN A 190 -12.23 12.00 -1.20
C GLN A 190 -11.17 12.72 -0.36
N TRP A 191 -11.06 12.32 0.89
CA TRP A 191 -10.01 12.75 1.80
C TRP A 191 -8.79 11.85 1.66
N PHE A 192 -7.61 12.46 1.63
CA PHE A 192 -6.32 11.77 1.52
C PHE A 192 -5.37 12.28 2.60
N LEU A 193 -4.63 11.36 3.21
CA LEU A 193 -3.48 11.69 4.05
C LEU A 193 -2.21 11.66 3.18
N LYS A 194 -1.38 12.69 3.27
CA LYS A 194 -0.14 12.85 2.49
C LYS A 194 1.00 11.99 3.04
N ILE A 195 0.77 10.69 3.14
CA ILE A 195 1.78 9.72 3.59
C ILE A 195 3.04 9.74 2.72
N THR A 196 2.91 10.10 1.43
CA THR A 196 4.03 10.27 0.50
C THR A 196 5.05 11.33 0.95
N LYS A 197 4.64 12.34 1.74
CA LYS A 197 5.59 13.28 2.38
C LYS A 197 6.55 12.60 3.35
N TYR A 198 6.21 11.40 3.83
CA TYR A 198 6.99 10.62 4.79
C TYR A 198 7.69 9.41 4.15
N GLN A 199 7.59 9.19 2.83
CA GLN A 199 8.10 7.98 2.15
C GLN A 199 9.59 7.72 2.43
N GLU A 200 10.43 8.76 2.42
CA GLU A 200 11.88 8.63 2.65
C GLU A 200 12.18 8.20 4.09
N ARG A 201 11.45 8.78 5.05
CA ARG A 201 11.59 8.45 6.46
C ARG A 201 11.04 7.05 6.76
N LEU A 202 9.93 6.67 6.12
CA LEU A 202 9.36 5.33 6.24
C LEU A 202 10.35 4.28 5.73
N LEU A 203 11.00 4.52 4.58
CA LEU A 203 12.02 3.63 4.03
C LEU A 203 13.27 3.55 4.90
N ALA A 204 13.84 4.69 5.28
CA ALA A 204 15.07 4.73 6.08
C ALA A 204 14.91 4.03 7.44
N ASN A 205 13.72 4.12 8.06
CA ASN A 205 13.48 3.49 9.34
C ASN A 205 13.41 1.95 9.27
N LEU A 206 13.20 1.35 8.09
CA LEU A 206 13.20 -0.12 7.93
C LEU A 206 14.58 -0.74 8.19
N ASP A 207 15.65 0.05 8.13
CA ASP A 207 17.02 -0.44 8.32
C ASP A 207 17.38 -0.65 9.80
N HIS A 208 16.63 -0.03 10.71
CA HIS A 208 16.90 -0.08 12.15
C HIS A 208 15.79 -0.73 12.98
N ILE A 209 14.59 -0.89 12.40
CA ILE A 209 13.47 -1.54 13.10
C ILE A 209 13.74 -3.05 13.25
N ASP A 210 13.47 -3.59 14.44
CA ASP A 210 13.64 -5.01 14.74
C ASP A 210 12.45 -5.85 14.25
N TRP A 211 12.28 -5.90 12.93
CA TRP A 211 11.25 -6.70 12.25
C TRP A 211 11.88 -7.74 11.34
N SER A 212 11.13 -8.80 11.04
CA SER A 212 11.57 -9.81 10.06
C SER A 212 11.85 -9.18 8.68
N GLU A 213 12.87 -9.69 7.99
CA GLU A 213 13.23 -9.21 6.65
C GLU A 213 12.10 -9.40 5.63
N LYS A 214 11.24 -10.41 5.82
CA LYS A 214 10.04 -10.60 4.99
C LYS A 214 9.10 -9.39 5.05
N VAL A 215 8.83 -8.88 6.25
CA VAL A 215 7.95 -7.71 6.44
C VAL A 215 8.62 -6.45 5.92
N LYS A 216 9.91 -6.24 6.22
CA LYS A 216 10.67 -5.09 5.70
C LYS A 216 10.72 -5.08 4.17
N ALA A 217 10.99 -6.23 3.54
CA ALA A 217 11.00 -6.35 2.09
C ALA A 217 9.63 -6.05 1.47
N ALA A 218 8.53 -6.54 2.07
CA ALA A 218 7.19 -6.23 1.63
C ALA A 218 6.90 -4.72 1.68
N GLN A 219 7.31 -4.04 2.77
CA GLN A 219 7.16 -2.59 2.92
C GLN A 219 8.02 -1.80 1.92
N ARG A 220 9.30 -2.19 1.70
CA ARG A 220 10.17 -1.56 0.69
C ARG A 220 9.57 -1.66 -0.71
N ASN A 221 9.06 -2.84 -1.06
CA ASN A 221 8.42 -3.07 -2.35
C ASN A 221 7.10 -2.30 -2.49
N TRP A 222 6.32 -2.20 -1.42
CA TRP A 222 5.07 -1.42 -1.39
C TRP A 222 5.34 0.07 -1.62
N ILE A 223 6.31 0.65 -0.91
CA ILE A 223 6.68 2.06 -1.10
C ILE A 223 7.26 2.30 -2.50
N GLY A 224 8.02 1.34 -3.03
CA GLY A 224 8.39 1.29 -4.44
C GLY A 224 9.21 2.50 -4.91
N LYS A 225 10.09 3.04 -4.06
CA LYS A 225 10.95 4.18 -4.43
C LYS A 225 11.80 3.81 -5.63
N SER A 226 11.73 4.65 -6.66
CA SER A 226 12.52 4.50 -7.87
C SER A 226 13.22 5.81 -8.22
N GLU A 227 14.42 5.69 -8.78
CA GLU A 227 15.17 6.80 -9.33
C GLU A 227 15.18 6.69 -10.85
N GLY A 228 15.04 7.81 -11.54
CA GLY A 228 14.88 7.84 -12.98
C GLY A 228 15.06 9.24 -13.55
N ALA A 229 14.75 9.39 -14.83
CA ALA A 229 14.78 10.66 -15.53
C ALA A 229 13.42 10.98 -16.14
N THR A 230 13.09 12.28 -16.18
CA THR A 230 11.98 12.79 -16.98
C THR A 230 12.53 13.24 -18.34
N ILE A 231 12.02 12.65 -19.41
CA ILE A 231 12.44 12.90 -20.80
C ILE A 231 11.32 13.63 -21.52
N HIS A 232 11.68 14.69 -22.24
CA HIS A 232 10.74 15.53 -22.98
C HIS A 232 10.83 15.24 -24.49
N PHE A 233 9.75 14.70 -25.04
CA PHE A 233 9.59 14.41 -26.47
C PHE A 233 8.75 15.51 -27.13
N ALA A 234 9.31 16.23 -28.09
CA ALA A 234 8.56 17.21 -28.87
C ALA A 234 7.85 16.50 -30.03
N VAL A 235 6.52 16.49 -30.00
CA VAL A 235 5.67 15.85 -31.01
C VAL A 235 5.06 16.90 -31.91
N ASN A 236 5.18 16.68 -33.21
CA ASN A 236 4.48 17.47 -34.21
C ASN A 236 3.09 16.86 -34.42
N MET A 237 2.06 17.59 -33.99
CA MET A 237 0.68 17.16 -34.16
C MET A 237 0.20 17.53 -35.57
N PRO A 238 -0.49 16.64 -36.30
CA PRO A 238 -1.11 17.00 -37.57
C PRO A 238 -2.23 18.01 -37.32
N SER A 239 -2.12 19.20 -37.90
CA SER A 239 -3.15 20.24 -37.83
C SER A 239 -4.28 19.90 -38.79
N ALA A 240 -5.51 19.86 -38.28
CA ALA A 240 -6.70 19.89 -39.11
C ALA A 240 -6.84 21.31 -39.68
N GLY A 241 -6.24 21.54 -40.85
CA GLY A 241 -6.48 22.70 -41.70
C GLY A 241 -6.38 24.05 -41.00
N ASN A 242 -5.16 24.57 -40.83
CA ASN A 242 -4.79 25.97 -41.07
C ASN A 242 -3.30 26.14 -40.77
N ALA A 243 -2.59 26.72 -41.75
CA ALA A 243 -1.14 26.88 -41.77
C ALA A 243 -0.69 28.05 -40.90
N GLU A 244 -0.74 27.89 -39.58
CA GLU A 244 0.09 28.64 -38.65
C GLU A 244 0.95 27.65 -37.87
N ALA A 245 2.24 27.92 -37.78
CA ALA A 245 3.25 27.06 -37.18
C ALA A 245 2.93 26.79 -35.70
N GLN A 246 2.17 25.73 -35.42
CA GLN A 246 1.86 25.32 -34.06
C GLN A 246 3.13 24.89 -33.36
N LYS A 247 3.36 25.49 -32.19
CA LYS A 247 4.46 25.17 -31.29
C LYS A 247 4.43 23.66 -31.01
N PRO A 248 5.56 22.94 -31.11
CA PRO A 248 5.57 21.49 -30.91
C PRO A 248 5.03 21.15 -29.52
N THR A 249 4.15 20.15 -29.46
CA THR A 249 3.56 19.72 -28.19
C THR A 249 4.55 18.81 -27.48
N THR A 250 4.93 19.16 -26.26
CA THR A 250 5.89 18.36 -25.49
C THR A 250 5.18 17.30 -24.66
N ILE A 251 5.59 16.04 -24.84
CA ILE A 251 5.19 14.90 -24.01
C ILE A 251 6.31 14.61 -23.02
N SER A 252 5.99 14.65 -21.73
CA SER A 252 6.92 14.32 -20.64
C SER A 252 6.74 12.87 -20.21
N VAL A 253 7.81 12.07 -20.26
CA VAL A 253 7.81 10.65 -19.91
C VAL A 253 8.82 10.43 -18.78
N PHE A 254 8.41 9.74 -17.71
CA PHE A 254 9.33 9.27 -16.68
C PHE A 254 9.81 7.85 -17.00
N THR A 255 11.12 7.60 -16.85
CA THR A 255 11.70 6.26 -16.97
C THR A 255 12.77 6.03 -15.91
N THR A 256 12.78 4.84 -15.31
CA THR A 256 13.85 4.37 -14.42
C THR A 256 15.06 3.85 -15.20
N ARG A 257 14.94 3.73 -16.52
CA ARG A 257 15.97 3.24 -17.45
C ARG A 257 16.26 4.29 -18.53
N PRO A 258 16.88 5.44 -18.19
CA PRO A 258 17.25 6.45 -19.17
C PRO A 258 18.33 5.98 -20.15
N ASP A 259 19.10 4.97 -19.76
CA ASP A 259 20.12 4.31 -20.59
C ASP A 259 19.54 3.66 -21.85
N THR A 260 18.28 3.22 -21.83
CA THR A 260 17.62 2.56 -22.96
C THR A 260 16.97 3.53 -23.95
N LEU A 261 17.13 4.84 -23.76
CA LEU A 261 16.45 5.88 -24.56
C LEU A 261 16.65 5.72 -26.08
N PHE A 262 17.86 5.37 -26.53
CA PHE A 262 18.15 5.20 -27.95
C PHE A 262 17.43 3.99 -28.58
N GLY A 263 16.90 3.07 -27.77
CA GLY A 263 16.08 1.95 -28.22
C GLY A 263 14.57 2.22 -28.18
N ALA A 264 14.12 3.42 -27.79
CA ALA A 264 12.71 3.76 -27.77
C ALA A 264 12.16 3.89 -29.21
N THR A 265 11.26 3.00 -29.61
CA THR A 265 10.68 2.96 -30.96
C THR A 265 9.30 3.61 -31.07
N TYR A 266 8.54 3.63 -29.98
CA TYR A 266 7.24 4.29 -29.87
C TYR A 266 6.98 4.79 -28.44
N LEU A 267 6.03 5.72 -28.31
CA LEU A 267 5.46 6.17 -27.04
C LEU A 267 4.07 5.59 -26.86
N VAL A 268 3.71 5.26 -25.63
CA VAL A 268 2.37 4.80 -25.25
C VAL A 268 1.75 5.83 -24.32
N LEU A 269 0.58 6.34 -24.70
CA LEU A 269 -0.20 7.23 -23.85
C LEU A 269 -1.30 6.45 -23.13
N ALA A 270 -1.52 6.81 -21.87
CA ALA A 270 -2.67 6.35 -21.11
C ALA A 270 -3.97 6.76 -21.84
N PRO A 271 -5.02 5.93 -21.85
CA PRO A 271 -6.32 6.31 -22.44
C PRO A 271 -6.89 7.61 -21.85
N GLU A 272 -6.60 7.89 -20.58
CA GLU A 272 -7.05 9.07 -19.84
C GLU A 272 -6.15 10.30 -20.10
N HIS A 273 -5.04 10.15 -20.80
CA HIS A 273 -4.12 11.25 -21.08
C HIS A 273 -4.82 12.28 -21.99
N PRO A 274 -4.78 13.60 -21.70
CA PRO A 274 -5.49 14.61 -22.48
C PRO A 274 -5.17 14.58 -23.99
N LEU A 275 -3.90 14.32 -24.33
CA LEU A 275 -3.49 14.19 -25.73
C LEU A 275 -4.03 12.92 -26.42
N ALA A 276 -4.33 11.85 -25.68
CA ALA A 276 -4.87 10.63 -26.28
C ALA A 276 -6.24 10.91 -26.93
N GLN A 277 -7.12 11.63 -26.23
CA GLN A 277 -8.42 12.03 -26.79
C GLN A 277 -8.23 12.93 -28.03
N GLN A 278 -7.34 13.92 -27.95
CA GLN A 278 -7.08 14.83 -29.08
C GLN A 278 -6.59 14.09 -30.33
N ILE A 279 -5.69 13.11 -30.16
CA ILE A 279 -5.17 12.29 -31.27
C ILE A 279 -6.25 11.34 -31.81
N ALA A 280 -7.07 10.74 -30.94
CA ALA A 280 -8.18 9.89 -31.37
C ALA A 280 -9.23 10.66 -32.19
N HIS A 281 -9.49 11.93 -31.85
CA HIS A 281 -10.44 12.76 -32.57
C HIS A 281 -9.90 13.25 -33.93
N SER A 282 -8.61 13.55 -34.06
CA SER A 282 -8.00 13.99 -35.32
C SER A 282 -7.68 12.86 -36.29
N SER A 283 -7.63 11.60 -35.83
CA SER A 283 -7.22 10.44 -36.62
C SER A 283 -8.33 9.72 -37.39
N LYS A 284 -9.57 10.24 -37.41
CA LYS A 284 -10.66 9.67 -38.23
C LYS A 284 -10.36 9.61 -39.74
N SER A 285 -9.28 10.24 -40.24
CA SER A 285 -8.85 10.13 -41.63
C SER A 285 -7.48 9.46 -41.86
N PHE A 286 -6.81 8.88 -40.85
CA PHE A 286 -5.38 8.53 -41.00
C PHE A 286 -4.91 7.14 -40.53
N PHE A 287 -5.76 6.27 -40.00
CA PHE A 287 -5.34 4.88 -39.77
C PHE A 287 -5.44 4.06 -41.07
N SER A 288 -4.43 4.15 -41.95
CA SER A 288 -4.20 3.10 -42.94
C SER A 288 -3.73 1.85 -42.20
N ALA A 289 -4.47 0.76 -42.38
CA ALA A 289 -4.17 -0.57 -41.88
C ALA A 289 -2.72 -0.99 -42.20
N ALA A 290 -1.87 -1.10 -41.16
CA ALA A 290 -0.61 -1.85 -41.28
C ALA A 290 -0.06 -2.44 -39.97
N ALA A 291 -0.49 -2.01 -38.78
CA ALA A 291 0.02 -2.58 -37.52
C ALA A 291 -1.06 -3.00 -36.50
N ALA A 292 -2.34 -2.93 -36.86
CA ALA A 292 -3.44 -3.34 -35.98
C ALA A 292 -3.75 -4.85 -36.08
N ASN A 293 -3.36 -5.56 -37.14
CA ASN A 293 -3.88 -6.92 -37.33
C ASN A 293 -3.17 -8.04 -36.53
N THR A 294 -2.07 -7.75 -35.83
CA THR A 294 -1.33 -8.80 -35.09
C THR A 294 -1.54 -8.75 -33.57
N PHE A 295 -2.19 -7.72 -33.03
CA PHE A 295 -2.49 -7.63 -31.59
C PHE A 295 -4.00 -7.70 -31.25
N PHE A 296 -4.86 -7.71 -32.27
CA PHE A 296 -6.32 -7.51 -32.11
C PHE A 296 -7.16 -8.79 -31.97
N LYS A 297 -6.57 -9.95 -31.66
CA LYS A 297 -7.34 -11.21 -31.54
C LYS A 297 -7.54 -11.76 -30.13
N SER A 298 -7.17 -11.08 -29.05
CA SER A 298 -7.25 -11.71 -27.71
C SER A 298 -7.93 -10.95 -26.56
N THR A 299 -8.59 -9.80 -26.77
CA THR A 299 -9.32 -9.16 -25.65
C THR A 299 -10.68 -8.63 -26.05
N SER A 300 -11.70 -9.40 -25.70
CA SER A 300 -13.12 -9.06 -25.73
C SER A 300 -13.49 -8.16 -24.53
N TYR A 301 -13.04 -6.91 -24.52
CA TYR A 301 -13.54 -5.90 -23.58
C TYR A 301 -13.57 -4.51 -24.23
N GLY A 302 -14.73 -3.85 -24.18
CA GLY A 302 -15.01 -2.52 -24.75
C GLY A 302 -14.35 -1.36 -24.01
N SER A 303 -13.05 -1.44 -23.76
CA SER A 303 -12.25 -0.37 -23.17
C SER A 303 -11.49 0.41 -24.26
N LEU A 304 -11.48 1.74 -24.16
CA LEU A 304 -10.71 2.65 -25.02
C LEU A 304 -9.23 2.20 -25.05
N LEU A 305 -8.74 1.84 -26.25
CA LEU A 305 -7.39 1.31 -26.45
C LEU A 305 -6.31 2.40 -26.30
N PRO A 306 -5.12 2.05 -25.79
CA PRO A 306 -3.99 2.98 -25.71
C PRO A 306 -3.52 3.40 -27.11
N ILE A 307 -3.13 4.67 -27.26
CA ILE A 307 -2.62 5.20 -28.53
C ILE A 307 -1.10 5.03 -28.59
N ILE A 308 -0.63 4.48 -29.70
CA ILE A 308 0.78 4.26 -30.01
C ILE A 308 1.25 5.37 -30.95
N LEU A 309 2.27 6.12 -30.54
CA LEU A 309 2.92 7.14 -31.37
C LEU A 309 4.34 6.69 -31.74
N PRO A 310 4.70 6.55 -33.03
CA PRO A 310 6.07 6.19 -33.41
C PRO A 310 7.06 7.32 -33.07
N VAL A 311 8.24 6.97 -32.54
CA VAL A 311 9.26 7.96 -32.12
C VAL A 311 9.81 8.77 -33.31
N GLY A 312 9.71 8.27 -34.54
CA GLY A 312 10.06 9.05 -35.75
C GLY A 312 9.28 10.36 -35.91
N TRP A 313 8.13 10.50 -35.24
CA TRP A 313 7.31 11.72 -35.23
C TRP A 313 7.62 12.66 -34.05
N ALA A 314 8.50 12.23 -33.14
CA ALA A 314 8.88 12.94 -31.95
C ALA A 314 10.38 13.32 -32.00
N ARG A 315 10.70 14.61 -32.11
CA ARG A 315 12.08 15.09 -31.96
C ARG A 315 12.39 15.28 -30.48
N MET A 316 13.50 14.72 -30.00
CA MET A 316 13.96 14.99 -28.65
C MET A 316 14.39 16.47 -28.54
N SER A 317 13.73 17.24 -27.68
CA SER A 317 14.04 18.66 -27.51
C SER A 317 15.06 18.91 -26.40
N SER A 318 15.08 18.08 -25.36
CA SER A 318 16.01 18.19 -24.22
C SER A 318 15.90 16.98 -23.29
N CYS A 319 17.03 16.50 -22.77
CA CYS A 319 17.08 15.58 -21.64
C CYS A 319 17.50 16.36 -20.39
N LEU A 320 16.60 16.52 -19.42
CA LEU A 320 16.90 17.09 -18.13
C LEU A 320 17.12 15.95 -17.13
N LEU A 321 18.35 15.79 -16.67
CA LEU A 321 18.69 14.93 -15.53
C LEU A 321 18.18 15.61 -14.25
N SER A 322 16.87 15.61 -14.04
CA SER A 322 16.29 15.95 -12.75
C SER A 322 16.21 14.68 -11.91
N ARG A 323 16.91 14.64 -10.76
CA ARG A 323 16.62 13.64 -9.72
C ARG A 323 15.19 13.88 -9.24
N SER A 324 14.25 13.07 -9.71
CA SER A 324 12.87 13.10 -9.23
C SER A 324 12.54 11.78 -8.55
N SER A 325 12.38 11.79 -7.23
CA SER A 325 11.73 10.71 -6.49
C SER A 325 10.23 10.86 -6.67
N GLN A 326 9.68 10.25 -7.74
CA GLN A 326 8.24 10.15 -7.89
C GLN A 326 7.76 8.81 -7.31
N PRO A 327 6.77 8.80 -6.39
CA PRO A 327 6.02 7.57 -6.16
C PRO A 327 5.38 7.16 -7.49
N MET A 328 5.24 5.85 -7.74
CA MET A 328 4.50 5.33 -8.90
C MET A 328 2.99 5.62 -8.76
N THR A 329 2.60 6.90 -8.79
CA THR A 329 1.21 7.34 -8.85
C THR A 329 1.10 8.39 -9.95
N ARG A 330 0.29 8.10 -10.97
CA ARG A 330 0.01 9.02 -12.08
C ARG A 330 -0.79 10.22 -11.57
N SER A 331 -0.18 11.41 -11.49
CA SER A 331 -0.79 12.65 -11.99
C SER A 331 0.17 13.83 -11.92
N SER A 332 0.15 14.63 -12.97
CA SER A 332 0.85 15.88 -13.19
C SER A 332 0.26 17.06 -12.40
N THR A 333 1.13 17.98 -12.00
CA THR A 333 0.78 19.39 -11.83
C THR A 333 1.94 20.23 -12.34
N LEU A 334 1.64 21.18 -13.24
CA LEU A 334 2.58 22.20 -13.72
C LEU A 334 2.99 23.10 -12.56
N ALA A 335 4.30 23.30 -12.39
CA ALA A 335 4.85 24.43 -11.63
C ALA A 335 5.52 25.39 -12.62
N ASN A 336 5.03 26.63 -12.67
CA ASN A 336 5.62 27.73 -13.43
C ASN A 336 7.04 28.02 -12.91
N SER A 337 8.04 28.03 -13.79
CA SER A 337 9.38 28.54 -13.49
C SER A 337 9.66 29.83 -14.27
N THR A 338 9.63 30.95 -13.54
CA THR A 338 10.27 32.21 -13.92
C THR A 338 11.60 32.27 -13.17
N ALA A 339 12.71 31.97 -13.84
CA ALA A 339 14.04 32.52 -13.54
C ALA A 339 15.06 32.01 -14.58
N CYS A 340 15.33 32.85 -15.58
CA CYS A 340 16.52 32.74 -16.40
C CYS A 340 17.23 34.09 -16.32
N GLN A 341 18.44 34.13 -15.74
CA GLN A 341 19.52 34.97 -16.27
C GLN A 341 20.88 34.62 -15.64
N ARG A 342 21.86 34.50 -16.56
CA ARG A 342 23.33 34.63 -16.41
C ARG A 342 24.10 33.50 -15.71
N ALA A 343 24.85 32.75 -16.52
CA ALA A 343 26.31 32.88 -16.56
C ALA A 343 26.93 32.13 -17.77
N LYS A 344 27.40 32.88 -18.77
CA LYS A 344 28.43 32.45 -19.72
C LYS A 344 29.80 32.67 -19.06
N ARG A 345 30.68 31.66 -19.05
CA ARG A 345 32.10 31.76 -19.54
C ARG A 345 32.95 30.53 -19.18
N ARG A 346 33.55 29.97 -20.24
CA ARG A 346 34.91 29.42 -20.38
C ARG A 346 35.38 28.29 -19.44
N LYS A 347 35.72 27.13 -20.04
CA LYS A 347 37.13 26.76 -20.32
C LYS A 347 37.23 25.61 -21.35
N LYS A 348 38.22 25.77 -22.24
CA LYS A 348 38.73 24.83 -23.27
C LYS A 348 39.76 23.89 -22.63
N SER A 349 39.86 22.67 -23.19
CA SER A 349 41.04 21.79 -23.40
C SER A 349 40.61 20.33 -23.15
N SER A 350 40.93 19.30 -23.93
CA SER A 350 41.87 19.09 -25.03
C SER A 350 41.51 17.75 -25.71
N LEU A 351 41.84 17.64 -27.00
CA LEU A 351 41.67 16.45 -27.85
C LEU A 351 42.46 15.21 -27.37
N GLY A 352 41.98 14.03 -27.78
CA GLY A 352 42.77 12.79 -27.88
C GLY A 352 41.95 11.66 -28.52
N LEU A 353 42.08 11.49 -29.85
CA LEU A 353 41.57 10.35 -30.61
C LEU A 353 42.32 9.05 -30.22
N ASN A 354 41.64 7.90 -30.19
CA ASN A 354 41.82 6.86 -31.21
C ASN A 354 40.87 5.65 -31.06
N ARG A 355 40.53 5.10 -32.23
CA ARG A 355 39.63 3.99 -32.52
C ARG A 355 40.22 2.64 -32.08
N THR A 356 39.35 1.74 -31.65
CA THR A 356 39.48 0.30 -31.90
C THR A 356 38.11 -0.36 -32.02
N THR A 357 38.07 -1.35 -32.90
CA THR A 357 36.94 -1.94 -33.58
C THR A 357 36.38 -3.15 -32.82
N THR A 358 35.06 -3.22 -32.74
CA THR A 358 34.13 -4.38 -32.71
C THR A 358 34.63 -5.76 -32.24
N ALA A 359 33.93 -6.33 -31.25
CA ALA A 359 33.48 -7.72 -31.27
C ALA A 359 32.19 -7.88 -30.42
N LEU A 360 31.13 -8.37 -31.07
CA LEU A 360 29.86 -8.78 -30.47
C LEU A 360 30.08 -9.97 -29.51
N GLN A 361 29.47 -9.91 -28.33
CA GLN A 361 29.14 -11.09 -27.52
C GLN A 361 27.71 -10.95 -27.00
N LEU A 362 26.82 -11.80 -27.53
CA LEU A 362 25.48 -12.05 -27.00
C LEU A 362 25.60 -12.81 -25.67
N PRO A 363 24.87 -12.46 -24.60
CA PRO A 363 24.70 -13.34 -23.45
C PRO A 363 23.54 -14.32 -23.68
N PRO A 364 23.60 -15.54 -23.11
CA PRO A 364 22.69 -16.63 -23.42
C PRO A 364 21.34 -16.50 -22.71
N THR A 365 20.33 -16.98 -23.42
CA THR A 365 18.97 -17.29 -22.97
C THR A 365 19.01 -18.30 -21.81
N VAL A 366 18.42 -17.97 -20.66
CA VAL A 366 18.09 -18.95 -19.62
C VAL A 366 16.58 -19.10 -19.58
N CYS A 367 16.10 -20.19 -20.17
CA CYS A 367 14.77 -20.74 -19.93
C CYS A 367 14.77 -21.44 -18.57
N VAL A 368 13.85 -21.08 -17.68
CA VAL A 368 13.53 -21.89 -16.49
C VAL A 368 12.11 -22.43 -16.66
N THR A 369 12.02 -23.68 -17.10
CA THR A 369 10.85 -24.54 -16.95
C THR A 369 10.84 -25.10 -15.54
N GLY A 370 9.70 -25.02 -14.86
CA GLY A 370 9.54 -25.53 -13.50
C GLY A 370 9.34 -27.05 -13.41
N SER A 371 9.60 -27.58 -12.22
CA SER A 371 9.02 -28.83 -11.71
C SER A 371 9.29 -28.95 -10.20
N PHE A 372 8.21 -29.07 -9.41
CA PHE A 372 8.21 -29.51 -8.02
C PHE A 372 8.60 -31.00 -7.92
N PRO A 373 9.10 -31.45 -6.74
CA PRO A 373 8.44 -32.59 -6.13
C PRO A 373 8.21 -32.43 -4.62
N ALA A 374 7.31 -33.30 -4.15
CA ALA A 374 6.65 -33.34 -2.86
C ALA A 374 7.51 -33.93 -1.73
N ASN A 375 7.01 -33.69 -0.51
CA ASN A 375 7.29 -34.36 0.77
C ASN A 375 8.05 -35.69 0.69
N ASP A 376 9.05 -35.83 1.56
CA ASP A 376 9.05 -37.01 2.43
C ASP A 376 9.64 -36.77 3.82
N THR A 377 9.12 -37.59 4.70
CA THR A 377 9.20 -37.70 6.15
C THR A 377 10.56 -38.16 6.68
N GLY A 378 10.94 -37.79 7.91
CA GLY A 378 12.19 -38.28 8.51
C GLY A 378 12.55 -37.69 9.88
N VAL A 379 11.93 -38.22 10.92
CA VAL A 379 12.27 -37.99 12.34
C VAL A 379 13.55 -38.76 12.72
N ARG A 380 14.53 -38.13 13.39
CA ARG A 380 15.09 -38.52 14.72
C ARG A 380 16.38 -37.75 15.15
N PRO A 381 16.71 -37.73 16.46
CA PRO A 381 17.53 -36.72 17.13
C PRO A 381 18.89 -37.21 17.67
N SER A 382 19.69 -36.28 18.24
CA SER A 382 20.83 -36.37 19.19
C SER A 382 22.01 -35.55 18.66
N LEU A 383 22.68 -34.63 19.37
CA LEU A 383 23.04 -34.48 20.79
C LEU A 383 22.97 -33.01 21.22
#